data_AF-A0AAU0YRJ4-F1
#
_entry.id   AF-A0AAU0YRJ4-F1
#
_cell.length_a   1.000
_cell.length_b   1.000
_cell.length_c   1.000
_cell.angle_alpha   90.00
_cell.angle_beta   90.00
_cell.angle_gamma   90.00
#
_symmetry.space_group_name_H-M   'P 1'
#
loop_
_entity.id
_entity.type
_entity.pdbx_description
1 polymer ?
#
loop_
_entity_poly.entity_id
_entity_poly.type
_entity_poly.pdbx_seq_one_letter_code
_entity_poly.pdbx_strand_id
1 'polypeptide(L)'
;MRFPVGAAYGGAVMGPFANGMTGGYGAPMAELYPTQVRATAQNTLFNIGRAVGGFAPVVVALCADRWGFAVAIGLLSAIYVADILAIPERKSARLD
;
A
#
# COMPACT_ATOMS: atom_id res chain seq x y z
N MET A 1 17.22 -12.56 -24.14
CA MET A 1 16.43 -12.06 -23.00
C MET A 1 14.98 -12.53 -23.20
N ARG A 2 14.55 -13.64 -22.59
CA ARG A 2 13.16 -14.14 -22.72
C ARG A 2 12.32 -13.37 -21.70
N PHE A 3 11.40 -12.53 -22.14
CA PHE A 3 10.45 -11.88 -21.24
C PHE A 3 9.64 -12.98 -20.52
N PRO A 4 9.70 -13.07 -19.18
CA PRO A 4 8.97 -14.09 -18.45
C PRO A 4 7.49 -13.73 -18.51
N VAL A 5 6.76 -14.33 -19.45
CA VAL A 5 5.33 -14.13 -19.67
C VAL A 5 4.53 -14.24 -18.35
N GLY A 6 4.97 -15.10 -17.42
CA GLY A 6 4.39 -15.21 -16.08
C GLY A 6 4.46 -13.93 -15.24
N ALA A 7 5.53 -13.12 -15.35
CA ALA A 7 5.62 -11.85 -14.64
C ALA A 7 4.66 -10.80 -15.22
N ALA A 8 4.40 -10.84 -16.53
CA ALA A 8 3.44 -9.94 -17.17
C ALA A 8 2.00 -10.25 -16.74
N TYR A 9 1.62 -11.53 -16.70
CA TYR A 9 0.32 -11.93 -16.13
C TYR A 9 0.22 -11.61 -14.64
N GLY A 10 1.28 -11.84 -13.87
CA GLY A 10 1.34 -11.46 -12.46
C GLY A 10 1.13 -9.95 -12.27
N GLY A 11 1.79 -9.11 -13.07
CA GLY A 11 1.59 -7.66 -13.05
C GLY A 11 0.19 -7.21 -13.47
N ALA A 12 -0.39 -7.83 -14.50
CA ALA A 12 -1.74 -7.55 -14.96
C ALA A 12 -2.81 -7.85 -13.90
N VAL A 13 -2.61 -8.93 -13.13
CA VAL A 13 -3.49 -9.27 -12.00
C VAL A 13 -3.21 -8.38 -10.79
N MET A 14 -1.95 -8.13 -10.43
CA MET A 14 -1.59 -7.34 -9.24
C MET A 14 -1.97 -5.86 -9.36
N GLY A 15 -1.87 -5.27 -10.57
CA GLY A 15 -2.07 -3.84 -10.80
C GLY A 15 -3.41 -3.31 -10.27
N PRO A 16 -4.55 -3.91 -10.62
CA PRO A 16 -5.86 -3.53 -10.08
C PRO A 16 -5.96 -3.65 -8.55
N PHE A 17 -5.39 -4.68 -7.94
CA PHE A 17 -5.47 -4.91 -6.49
C PHE A 17 -4.61 -3.90 -5.71
N ALA A 18 -3.40 -3.62 -6.20
CA ALA A 18 -2.53 -2.63 -5.59
C ALA A 18 -3.11 -1.22 -5.66
N ASN A 19 -3.78 -0.86 -6.76
CA ASN A 19 -4.48 0.43 -6.88
C ASN A 19 -5.81 0.45 -6.09
N GLY A 20 -6.51 -0.69 -5.99
CA GLY A 20 -7.74 -0.83 -5.21
C GLY A 20 -7.53 -0.55 -3.72
N MET A 21 -6.38 -0.96 -3.17
CA MET A 21 -6.00 -0.68 -1.78
C MET A 21 -6.01 0.83 -1.48
N THR A 22 -5.41 1.66 -2.35
CA THR A 22 -5.43 3.11 -2.17
C THR A 22 -6.84 3.71 -2.19
N GLY A 23 -7.78 3.08 -2.91
CA GLY A 23 -9.20 3.44 -2.88
C GLY A 23 -9.91 3.06 -1.57
N GLY A 24 -9.49 1.97 -0.93
CA GLY A 24 -10.07 1.46 0.33
C GLY A 24 -9.86 2.39 1.53
N TYR A 25 -8.80 3.19 1.55
CA TYR A 25 -8.54 4.14 2.64
C TYR A 25 -9.44 5.39 2.62
N GLY A 26 -10.24 5.61 1.57
CA GLY A 26 -11.05 6.82 1.44
C GLY A 26 -12.09 7.00 2.56
N ALA A 27 -12.77 5.92 2.96
CA ALA A 27 -13.78 5.96 4.03
C ALA A 27 -13.14 6.23 5.41
N PRO A 28 -12.13 5.48 5.88
CA PRO A 28 -11.44 5.78 7.14
C PRO A 28 -10.87 7.21 7.20
N MET A 29 -10.31 7.71 6.11
CA MET A 29 -9.75 9.07 6.06
C MET A 29 -10.84 10.15 6.10
N ALA A 30 -12.03 9.88 5.59
CA ALA A 30 -13.18 10.78 5.68
C ALA A 30 -13.76 10.86 7.10
N GLU A 31 -13.66 9.75 7.84
CA GLU A 31 -14.16 9.57 9.20
C GLU A 31 -13.18 10.07 10.28
N LEU A 32 -11.87 10.03 10.02
CA LEU A 32 -10.83 10.44 10.98
C LEU A 32 -10.53 11.95 10.96
N TYR A 33 -10.81 12.63 9.84
CA TYR A 33 -10.40 14.02 9.63
C TYR A 33 -11.58 14.93 9.27
N PRO A 34 -11.72 16.11 9.93
CA PRO A 34 -12.68 17.13 9.54
C PRO A 34 -12.54 17.53 8.08
N THR A 35 -13.66 17.88 7.45
CA THR A 35 -13.77 18.30 6.03
C THR A 35 -12.72 19.34 5.64
N GLN A 36 -12.43 20.28 6.53
CA GLN A 36 -11.48 21.39 6.30
C GLN A 36 -10.01 20.94 6.22
N VAL A 37 -9.62 19.87 6.93
CA VAL A 37 -8.22 19.41 7.01
C VAL A 37 -7.94 18.12 6.22
N ARG A 38 -8.98 17.44 5.75
CA ARG A 38 -8.89 16.15 5.06
C ARG A 38 -7.98 16.16 3.83
N ALA A 39 -8.06 17.20 2.99
CA ALA A 39 -7.21 17.32 1.81
C ALA A 39 -5.73 17.45 2.18
N THR A 40 -5.41 18.24 3.21
CA THR A 40 -4.04 18.41 3.72
C THR A 40 -3.53 17.12 4.37
N ALA A 41 -4.34 16.49 5.23
CA ALA A 41 -3.99 15.24 5.88
C ALA A 41 -3.70 14.12 4.87
N GLN A 42 -4.57 13.95 3.87
CA GLN A 42 -4.38 12.96 2.81
C GLN A 42 -3.12 13.24 1.98
N ASN A 43 -2.90 14.50 1.60
CA ASN A 43 -1.70 14.88 0.82
C ASN A 43 -0.41 14.67 1.63
N THR A 44 -0.39 15.07 2.91
CA THR A 44 0.75 14.87 3.79
C THR A 44 1.03 13.38 4.00
N LEU A 45 0.00 12.58 4.32
CA LEU A 45 0.14 11.13 4.51
C LEU A 45 0.65 10.45 3.23
N PHE A 46 0.10 10.81 2.06
CA PHE A 46 0.53 10.25 0.79
C PHE A 46 1.97 10.64 0.41
N ASN A 47 2.36 11.90 0.66
CA ASN A 47 3.73 12.35 0.39
C ASN A 47 4.74 11.70 1.34
N ILE A 48 4.42 11.53 2.62
CA ILE A 48 5.26 10.78 3.57
C ILE A 48 5.34 9.32 3.14
N GLY A 49 4.20 8.70 2.81
CA GLY A 49 4.14 7.34 2.29
C GLY A 49 4.97 7.16 1.02
N ARG A 50 4.98 8.13 0.11
CA ARG A 50 5.86 8.13 -1.07
C ARG A 50 7.33 8.33 -0.71
N ALA A 51 7.64 9.20 0.25
CA ALA A 51 9.02 9.42 0.67
C ALA A 51 9.63 8.14 1.28
N VAL A 52 8.88 7.44 2.12
CA VAL A 52 9.31 6.17 2.73
C VAL A 52 9.21 5.00 1.74
N GLY A 53 8.09 4.89 1.04
CA GLY A 53 7.82 3.84 0.05
C GLY A 53 8.70 3.92 -1.19
N GLY A 54 9.28 5.09 -1.48
CA GLY A 54 10.27 5.27 -2.55
C GLY A 54 11.53 4.41 -2.36
N PHE A 55 11.81 3.99 -1.12
CA PHE A 55 12.92 3.07 -0.82
C PHE A 55 12.53 1.58 -1.01
N ALA A 56 11.25 1.26 -1.20
CA ALA A 56 10.78 -0.11 -1.34
C ALA A 56 11.47 -0.90 -2.47
N PRO A 57 11.73 -0.34 -3.67
CA PRO A 57 12.45 -1.07 -4.72
C PRO A 57 13.84 -1.54 -4.30
N VAL A 58 14.57 -0.72 -3.51
CA VAL A 58 15.89 -1.07 -3.01
C VAL A 58 15.80 -2.20 -2.00
N VAL A 59 14.86 -2.11 -1.05
CA VAL A 59 14.63 -3.16 -0.04
C VAL A 59 14.21 -4.48 -0.71
N VAL A 60 13.28 -4.43 -1.66
CA VAL A 60 12.83 -5.60 -2.41
C VAL A 60 13.96 -6.20 -3.23
N ALA A 61 14.80 -5.37 -3.89
CA ALA A 61 15.96 -5.86 -4.63
C ALA A 61 16.97 -6.57 -3.73
N LEU A 62 17.29 -6.01 -2.56
CA LEU A 62 18.20 -6.63 -1.59
C LEU A 62 17.64 -7.94 -1.02
N CYS A 63 16.34 -7.97 -0.68
CA CYS A 63 15.67 -9.19 -0.22
C CYS A 63 15.63 -10.27 -1.32
N ALA A 64 15.36 -9.87 -2.56
CA ALA A 64 15.31 -10.80 -3.69
C ALA A 64 16.70 -11.37 -4.03
N ASP A 65 17.76 -10.58 -3.90
CA ASP A 65 19.14 -11.02 -4.11
C ASP A 65 19.59 -12.05 -3.05
N ARG A 66 19.21 -11.83 -1.78
CA ARG A 66 19.60 -12.69 -0.64
C ARG A 66 18.74 -13.94 -0.47
N TRP A 67 17.43 -13.84 -0.67
CA TRP A 67 16.46 -14.90 -0.33
C TRP A 67 15.53 -15.29 -1.48
N GLY A 68 15.67 -14.66 -2.65
CA GLY A 68 14.86 -14.94 -3.82
C GLY A 68 13.58 -14.11 -3.89
N PHE A 69 13.03 -14.02 -5.11
CA PHE A 69 11.87 -13.18 -5.43
C PHE A 69 10.60 -13.59 -4.69
N ALA A 70 10.41 -14.89 -4.43
CA ALA A 70 9.25 -15.42 -3.72
C ALA A 70 9.18 -14.89 -2.27
N VAL A 71 10.32 -14.82 -1.58
CA VAL A 71 10.39 -14.28 -0.22
C VAL A 71 10.13 -12.77 -0.21
N ALA A 72 10.67 -12.05 -1.20
CA ALA A 72 10.45 -10.61 -1.31
C ALA A 72 8.96 -10.26 -1.53
N ILE A 73 8.26 -11.01 -2.40
CA ILE A 73 6.81 -10.87 -2.58
C ILE A 73 6.05 -11.31 -1.32
N GLY A 74 6.46 -12.41 -0.68
CA GLY A 74 5.83 -12.90 0.55
C GLY A 74 5.90 -11.89 1.70
N LEU A 75 7.01 -11.17 1.84
CA LEU A 75 7.15 -10.07 2.79
C LEU A 75 6.18 -8.92 2.47
N LEU A 76 6.03 -8.57 1.19
CA LEU A 76 5.06 -7.55 0.77
C LEU A 76 3.62 -7.98 1.10
N SER A 77 3.28 -9.24 0.87
CA SER A 77 1.98 -9.80 1.25
C SER A 77 1.74 -9.78 2.76
N ALA A 78 2.77 -10.08 3.57
CA ALA A 78 2.66 -10.03 5.03
C ALA A 78 2.41 -8.60 5.54
N ILE A 79 3.07 -7.60 4.95
CA ILE A 79 2.82 -6.18 5.26
C ILE A 79 1.39 -5.78 4.91
N TYR A 80 0.85 -6.25 3.78
CA TYR A 80 -0.54 -6.03 3.39
C TYR A 80 -1.53 -6.59 4.42
N VAL A 81 -1.29 -7.82 4.90
CA VAL A 81 -2.15 -8.43 5.93
C VAL A 81 -2.03 -7.67 7.25
N ALA A 82 -0.82 -7.24 7.63
CA ALA A 82 -0.61 -6.44 8.83
C ALA A 82 -1.32 -5.09 8.75
N ASP A 83 -1.33 -4.42 7.61
CA ASP A 83 -2.04 -3.15 7.39
C ASP A 83 -3.56 -3.30 7.57
N ILE A 84 -4.14 -4.35 6.99
CA ILE A 84 -5.57 -4.67 7.18
C ILE A 84 -5.90 -4.85 8.67
N LEU A 85 -5.04 -5.53 9.42
CA LEU A 85 -5.23 -5.74 10.86
C LEU A 85 -4.98 -4.47 11.69
N ALA A 86 -4.12 -3.57 11.21
CA ALA A 86 -3.75 -2.34 11.89
C ALA A 86 -4.82 -1.24 11.78
N ILE A 87 -5.83 -1.40 10.92
CA ILE A 87 -6.96 -0.48 10.78
C ILE A 87 -8.13 -1.00 11.62
N PRO A 88 -8.25 -0.60 12.90
CA PRO A 88 -9.44 -0.88 13.67
C PRO A 88 -10.63 -0.11 13.10
N GLU A 89 -11.74 -0.81 12.89
CA GLU A 89 -13.03 -0.20 12.54
C GLU A 89 -13.44 0.79 13.65
N ARG A 90 -13.28 2.09 13.40
CA ARG A 90 -13.76 3.16 14.27
C ARG A 90 -14.98 3.78 13.60
N LYS A 91 -16.18 3.42 14.06
CA LYS A 91 -17.41 4.16 13.69
C LYS A 91 -17.25 5.61 14.13
N SER A 92 -17.31 6.53 13.17
CA SER A 92 -17.30 7.98 13.38
C SER A 92 -18.20 8.43 14.54
N ALA A 93 -17.57 8.98 15.57
CA ALA A 93 -18.19 10.07 16.32
C ALA A 93 -18.33 11.26 15.35
N ARG A 94 -19.49 11.93 15.35
CA ARG A 94 -19.76 13.11 14.49
C ARG A 94 -18.59 14.09 14.53
N LEU A 95 -17.92 14.27 13.40
CA LEU A 95 -16.97 15.36 13.17
C LEU A 95 -17.73 16.43 12.40
N ASP A 96 -18.28 17.39 13.14
CA ASP A 96 -18.99 18.56 12.60
C ASP A 96 -18.00 19.54 11.93
#